data_AF-A0A1U7WXC7-F1
#
_entry.id   AF-A0A1U7WXC7-F1
#
_cell.length_a   1.000
_cell.length_b   1.000
_cell.length_c   1.000
_cell.angle_alpha   90.00
_cell.angle_beta   90.00
_cell.angle_gamma   90.00
#
_symmetry.space_group_name_H-M   'P 1'
#
loop_
_entity.id
_entity.type
_entity.pdbx_description
1 polymer ?
#
loop_
_entity_poly.entity_id
_entity_poly.type
_entity_poly.pdbx_seq_one_letter_code
_entity_poly.pdbx_strand_id
1 'polypeptide(L)'
;RLIDLFFNLYYFITVDIFVFYLQHAAFLALLPLVRQRIIDGFNEKARDMFQREFDFFDKVTSISGALYPLPKEERRAGIRRELEKIEMQGDDLYLPTAPNKIVKGIQFDRGIPLQSAAKVPIMITFNVADRDGDQNDIKPQACIFKVRLGDTSVFY
;
A
#
# COMPACT_ATOMS: atom_id res chain seq x y z
N ARG A 1 -13.42 2.80 11.53
CA ARG A 1 -12.84 4.14 11.85
C ARG A 1 -12.85 4.98 10.58
N LEU A 2 -12.81 6.31 10.66
CA LEU A 2 -12.75 7.21 9.49
C LEU A 2 -11.59 6.86 8.54
N ILE A 3 -10.50 6.30 9.07
CA ILE A 3 -9.36 5.78 8.31
C ILE A 3 -9.72 4.53 7.50
N ASP A 4 -10.51 3.61 8.07
CA ASP A 4 -11.04 2.44 7.33
C ASP A 4 -11.98 2.90 6.23
N LEU A 5 -12.80 3.93 6.47
CA LEU A 5 -13.67 4.53 5.45
C LEU A 5 -12.84 5.26 4.37
N PHE A 6 -11.75 5.93 4.75
CA PHE A 6 -10.81 6.54 3.81
C PHE A 6 -10.16 5.49 2.93
N PHE A 7 -9.63 4.40 3.49
CA PHE A 7 -9.09 3.31 2.70
C PHE A 7 -10.18 2.63 1.85
N ASN A 8 -11.32 2.25 2.43
CA ASN A 8 -12.39 1.63 1.65
C ASN A 8 -13.06 2.56 0.63
N LEU A 9 -12.94 3.88 0.74
CA LEU A 9 -13.49 4.82 -0.24
C LEU A 9 -12.41 5.29 -1.21
N TYR A 10 -11.26 5.75 -0.73
CA TYR A 10 -10.15 6.23 -1.55
C TYR A 10 -9.43 5.09 -2.28
N TYR A 11 -9.09 3.99 -1.58
CA TYR A 11 -8.54 2.81 -2.26
C TYR A 11 -9.60 2.19 -3.15
N PHE A 12 -10.81 1.85 -2.71
CA PHE A 12 -11.81 1.24 -3.60
C PHE A 12 -12.14 2.09 -4.85
N ILE A 13 -12.30 3.42 -4.72
CA ILE A 13 -12.52 4.32 -5.86
C ILE A 13 -11.29 4.36 -6.79
N THR A 14 -10.08 4.24 -6.26
CA THR A 14 -8.85 4.21 -7.07
C THR A 14 -8.47 2.80 -7.55
N VAL A 15 -9.00 1.73 -6.95
CA VAL A 15 -8.68 0.30 -7.17
C VAL A 15 -9.66 -0.35 -8.15
N ASP A 16 -10.98 -0.19 -7.99
CA ASP A 16 -12.00 -0.96 -8.73
C ASP A 16 -12.80 -0.17 -9.78
N ILE A 17 -12.57 1.14 -9.92
CA ILE A 17 -13.36 1.99 -10.82
C ILE A 17 -12.57 2.47 -12.06
N PHE A 18 -11.30 2.09 -12.23
CA PHE A 18 -10.56 2.48 -13.44
C PHE A 18 -11.01 1.74 -14.71
N VAL A 19 -11.78 0.65 -14.59
CA VAL A 19 -12.37 -0.06 -15.74
C VAL A 19 -13.77 0.48 -16.07
N PHE A 20 -14.42 1.25 -15.18
CA PHE A 20 -15.80 1.72 -15.38
C PHE A 20 -15.96 3.25 -15.47
N TYR A 21 -15.05 4.07 -14.92
CA TYR A 21 -15.14 5.54 -14.95
C TYR A 21 -14.08 6.16 -15.86
N LEU A 22 -14.34 6.10 -17.16
CA LEU A 22 -13.70 6.99 -18.12
C LEU A 22 -14.53 8.26 -18.41
N GLN A 23 -15.67 8.50 -17.72
CA GLN A 23 -16.65 9.50 -18.17
C GLN A 23 -16.85 10.76 -17.30
N HIS A 24 -16.30 10.87 -16.08
CA HIS A 24 -16.57 12.05 -15.23
C HIS A 24 -15.32 12.69 -14.62
N ALA A 25 -14.63 13.51 -15.42
CA ALA A 25 -13.50 14.36 -14.96
C ALA A 25 -13.85 15.22 -13.73
N ALA A 26 -15.12 15.67 -13.63
CA ALA A 26 -15.61 16.44 -12.47
C ALA A 26 -15.57 15.64 -11.16
N PHE A 27 -15.83 14.33 -11.19
CA PHE A 27 -15.75 13.49 -9.98
C PHE A 27 -14.30 13.27 -9.55
N LEU A 28 -13.39 13.06 -10.51
CA LEU A 28 -11.96 12.92 -10.23
C LEU A 28 -11.37 14.20 -9.60
N ALA A 29 -11.81 15.38 -10.04
CA ALA A 29 -11.39 16.66 -9.46
C ALA A 29 -11.84 16.85 -8.00
N LEU A 30 -12.88 16.14 -7.55
CA LEU A 30 -13.37 16.21 -6.17
C LEU A 30 -12.58 15.31 -5.21
N LEU A 31 -11.91 14.26 -5.70
CA LEU A 31 -11.22 13.30 -4.84
C LEU A 31 -10.12 13.93 -3.96
N PRO A 32 -9.26 14.85 -4.45
CA PRO A 32 -8.29 15.52 -3.61
C PRO A 32 -8.95 16.40 -2.53
N LEU A 33 -10.07 17.04 -2.85
CA LEU A 33 -10.81 17.89 -1.92
C LEU A 33 -11.49 17.07 -0.82
N VAL A 34 -12.09 15.93 -1.17
CA VAL A 34 -12.70 15.00 -0.22
C VAL A 34 -11.63 14.40 0.69
N ARG A 35 -10.49 13.98 0.12
CA ARG A 35 -9.34 13.51 0.90
C ARG A 35 -8.91 14.56 1.92
N GLN A 36 -8.72 15.81 1.49
CA GLN A 36 -8.28 16.88 2.38
C GLN A 36 -9.27 17.11 3.53
N ARG A 37 -10.58 17.17 3.24
CA ARG A 37 -11.60 17.30 4.28
C ARG A 37 -11.62 16.17 5.30
N ILE A 38 -11.36 14.94 4.86
CA ILE A 38 -11.25 13.78 5.77
C ILE A 38 -10.03 13.94 6.68
N ILE A 39 -8.87 14.28 6.10
CA ILE A 39 -7.61 14.51 6.85
C ILE A 39 -7.76 15.67 7.83
N ASP A 40 -8.47 16.74 7.45
CA ASP A 40 -8.72 17.90 8.31
C ASP A 40 -9.58 17.54 9.53
N GLY A 41 -10.43 16.51 9.42
CA GLY A 41 -11.24 15.98 10.51
C GLY A 41 -10.50 15.06 11.49
N PHE A 42 -9.22 14.75 11.25
CA PHE A 42 -8.44 13.90 12.14
C PHE A 42 -7.95 14.66 13.37
N ASN A 43 -8.01 14.00 14.53
CA ASN A 43 -7.22 14.41 15.69
C ASN A 43 -5.72 14.10 15.44
N GLU A 44 -4.83 14.66 16.26
CA GLU A 44 -3.37 14.52 16.09
C GLU A 44 -2.93 13.06 16.00
N LYS A 45 -3.46 12.19 16.88
CA LYS A 45 -3.13 10.76 16.89
C LYS A 45 -3.57 10.05 15.60
N ALA A 46 -4.76 10.35 15.10
CA ALA A 46 -5.27 9.76 13.85
C ALA A 46 -4.48 10.26 12.64
N ARG A 47 -4.05 11.52 12.65
CA ARG A 47 -3.21 12.10 11.59
C ARG A 47 -1.81 11.49 11.58
N ASP A 48 -1.19 11.31 12.74
CA ASP A 48 0.11 10.62 12.85
C ASP A 48 0.05 9.19 12.29
N MET A 49 -0.93 8.40 12.75
CA MET A 49 -1.15 7.03 12.28
C MET A 49 -1.35 6.99 10.76
N PHE A 50 -2.22 7.86 10.23
CA PHE A 50 -2.46 7.96 8.79
C PHE A 50 -1.19 8.28 8.00
N GLN A 51 -0.38 9.24 8.47
CA GLN A 51 0.83 9.64 7.78
C GLN A 51 1.86 8.50 7.77
N ARG A 52 2.07 7.83 8.91
CA ARG A 52 2.99 6.69 9.02
C ARG A 52 2.60 5.54 8.10
N GLU A 53 1.30 5.21 8.07
CA GLU A 53 0.76 4.16 7.19
C GLU A 53 0.92 4.51 5.72
N PHE A 54 0.52 5.74 5.36
CA PHE A 54 0.60 6.23 3.98
C PHE A 54 2.06 6.21 3.50
N ASP A 55 2.98 6.79 4.26
CA ASP A 55 4.40 6.86 3.91
C ASP A 55 5.03 5.48 3.79
N PHE A 56 4.67 4.54 4.68
CA PHE A 56 5.18 3.18 4.62
C PHE A 56 4.79 2.50 3.31
N PHE A 57 3.50 2.48 2.97
CA PHE A 57 3.06 1.77 1.77
C PHE A 57 3.37 2.53 0.46
N ASP A 58 3.54 3.85 0.52
CA ASP A 58 4.03 4.63 -0.61
C ASP A 58 5.48 4.23 -0.95
N LYS A 59 6.35 4.10 0.06
CA LYS A 59 7.72 3.57 -0.12
C LYS A 59 7.70 2.17 -0.72
N VAL A 60 6.86 1.26 -0.20
CA VAL A 60 6.75 -0.11 -0.75
C VAL A 60 6.29 -0.06 -2.23
N THR A 61 5.36 0.82 -2.57
CA THR A 61 4.88 0.94 -3.95
C THR A 61 5.94 1.53 -4.89
N SER A 62 6.72 2.50 -4.42
CA SER A 62 7.78 3.15 -5.20
C SER A 62 8.89 2.20 -5.66
N ILE A 63 9.04 1.04 -4.99
CA ILE A 63 9.99 -0.02 -5.38
C ILE A 63 9.81 -0.38 -6.86
N SER A 64 8.57 -0.56 -7.32
CA SER A 64 8.30 -0.91 -8.72
C SER A 64 8.87 0.10 -9.73
N GLY A 65 8.88 1.39 -9.38
CA GLY A 65 9.53 2.45 -10.16
C GLY A 65 11.04 2.28 -10.21
N ALA A 66 11.68 1.93 -9.10
CA ALA A 66 13.11 1.64 -9.05
C ALA A 66 13.50 0.36 -9.84
N LEU A 67 12.58 -0.61 -9.96
CA LEU A 67 12.80 -1.84 -10.72
C LEU A 67 12.60 -1.69 -12.22
N TYR A 68 11.86 -0.68 -12.67
CA TYR A 68 11.56 -0.45 -14.08
C TYR A 68 12.80 -0.46 -14.99
N PRO A 69 13.89 0.29 -14.69
CA PRO A 69 15.09 0.28 -15.51
C PRO A 69 15.94 -0.99 -15.37
N LEU A 70 15.68 -1.84 -14.37
CA LEU A 70 16.52 -3.03 -14.11
C LEU A 70 16.18 -4.20 -15.05
N PRO A 71 17.19 -4.98 -15.49
CA PRO A 71 16.99 -6.24 -16.19
C PRO A 71 16.14 -7.23 -15.37
N LYS A 72 15.37 -8.10 -16.04
CA LYS A 72 14.44 -9.03 -15.38
C LYS A 72 15.10 -9.87 -14.28
N GLU A 73 16.31 -10.34 -14.54
CA GLU A 73 17.08 -11.20 -13.63
C GLU A 73 17.51 -10.46 -12.35
N GLU A 74 17.71 -9.14 -12.42
CA GLU A 74 18.14 -8.32 -11.28
C GLU A 74 16.99 -7.84 -10.41
N ARG A 75 15.75 -7.88 -10.91
CA ARG A 75 14.59 -7.29 -10.22
C ARG A 75 14.30 -7.92 -8.87
N ARG A 76 14.50 -9.24 -8.73
CA ARG A 76 14.29 -9.91 -7.42
C ARG A 76 15.29 -9.42 -6.37
N ALA A 77 16.56 -9.30 -6.74
CA ALA A 77 17.59 -8.71 -5.87
C ALA A 77 17.35 -7.21 -5.64
N GLY A 78 16.83 -6.50 -6.65
CA GLY A 78 16.37 -5.12 -6.54
C GLY A 78 15.29 -4.94 -5.49
N ILE A 79 14.26 -5.81 -5.48
CA ILE A 79 13.18 -5.77 -4.47
C ILE A 79 13.78 -5.87 -3.07
N ARG A 80 14.65 -6.86 -2.85
CA ARG A 80 15.30 -7.05 -1.54
C ARG A 80 16.06 -5.79 -1.10
N ARG A 81 16.90 -5.21 -1.97
CA ARG A 81 17.68 -4.00 -1.69
C ARG A 81 16.80 -2.80 -1.37
N GLU A 82 15.65 -2.64 -2.04
CA GLU A 82 14.75 -1.52 -1.75
C GLU A 82 13.94 -1.74 -0.47
N LEU A 83 13.48 -2.97 -0.21
CA LEU A 83 12.76 -3.27 1.04
C LEU A 83 13.63 -3.08 2.28
N GLU A 84 14.94 -3.37 2.19
CA GLU A 84 15.89 -3.15 3.29
C GLU A 84 16.00 -1.68 3.71
N LYS A 85 15.64 -0.73 2.84
CA LYS A 85 15.62 0.71 3.15
C LYS A 85 14.35 1.16 3.84
N ILE A 86 13.32 0.30 3.89
CA ILE A 86 12.01 0.65 4.44
C ILE A 86 12.00 0.31 5.93
N GLU A 87 11.97 1.34 6.75
CA GLU A 87 11.78 1.22 8.19
C GLU A 87 10.30 1.31 8.55
N MET A 88 9.85 0.37 9.38
CA MET A 88 8.50 0.39 9.95
C MET A 88 8.50 1.26 11.21
N GLN A 89 7.67 2.30 11.22
CA GLN A 89 7.53 3.18 12.37
C GLN A 89 6.31 2.75 13.19
N GLY A 90 6.54 2.32 14.43
CA GLY A 90 5.49 1.83 15.34
C GLY A 90 5.12 0.36 15.15
N ASP A 91 4.21 -0.13 15.99
CA ASP A 91 3.76 -1.53 16.06
C ASP A 91 2.25 -1.71 15.79
N ASP A 92 1.61 -0.65 15.28
CA ASP A 92 0.17 -0.48 15.10
C ASP A 92 -0.27 -0.32 13.63
N LEU A 93 0.67 -0.44 12.69
CA LEU A 93 0.42 -0.34 11.25
C LEU A 93 -0.48 -1.48 10.78
N TYR A 94 -1.65 -1.20 10.20
CA TYR A 94 -2.53 -2.23 9.65
C TYR A 94 -2.30 -2.47 8.18
N LEU A 95 -2.78 -3.62 7.69
CA LEU A 95 -2.72 -3.93 6.27
C LEU A 95 -3.94 -3.35 5.54
N PRO A 96 -3.78 -2.54 4.47
CA PRO A 96 -4.88 -1.90 3.75
C PRO A 96 -5.96 -2.86 3.25
N THR A 97 -5.55 -4.07 2.87
CA THR A 97 -6.45 -5.14 2.37
C THR A 97 -7.11 -5.95 3.50
N ALA A 98 -6.60 -5.84 4.73
CA ALA A 98 -7.12 -6.54 5.91
C ALA A 98 -6.96 -5.67 7.18
N PRO A 99 -7.89 -4.74 7.45
CA PRO A 99 -7.78 -3.80 8.59
C PRO A 99 -7.76 -4.46 9.98
N ASN A 100 -8.16 -5.73 10.07
CA ASN A 100 -8.05 -6.55 11.29
C ASN A 100 -6.65 -7.14 11.50
N LYS A 101 -5.72 -6.96 10.56
CA LYS A 101 -4.35 -7.45 10.62
C LYS A 101 -3.38 -6.30 10.85
N ILE A 102 -2.46 -6.49 11.79
CA ILE A 102 -1.35 -5.57 12.07
C ILE A 102 -0.07 -6.14 11.44
N VAL A 103 0.68 -5.31 10.73
CA VAL A 103 1.98 -5.65 10.18
C VAL A 103 3.03 -5.67 11.29
N LYS A 104 3.73 -6.78 11.40
CA LYS A 104 4.84 -7.02 12.34
C LYS A 104 6.20 -7.03 11.66
N GLY A 105 6.24 -7.06 10.33
CA GLY A 105 7.46 -6.94 9.56
C GLY A 105 7.30 -7.36 8.09
N ILE A 106 8.40 -7.31 7.35
CA ILE A 106 8.47 -7.66 5.93
C ILE A 106 9.37 -8.89 5.76
N GLN A 107 8.97 -9.84 4.91
CA GLN A 107 9.81 -10.96 4.50
C GLN A 107 10.62 -10.58 3.25
N PHE A 108 11.83 -10.06 3.47
CA PHE A 108 12.68 -9.48 2.42
C PHE A 108 13.08 -10.45 1.28
N ASP A 109 13.16 -11.74 1.58
CA ASP A 109 13.53 -12.83 0.66
C ASP A 109 12.36 -13.32 -0.22
N ARG A 110 11.12 -12.98 0.18
CA ARG A 110 9.88 -13.43 -0.46
C ARG A 110 9.25 -12.41 -1.40
N GLY A 111 9.97 -11.33 -1.70
CA GLY A 111 9.57 -10.37 -2.74
C GLY A 111 9.65 -10.99 -4.15
N ILE A 112 8.58 -10.87 -4.94
CA ILE A 112 8.51 -11.43 -6.29
C ILE A 112 8.10 -10.36 -7.32
N PRO A 113 8.88 -10.14 -8.39
CA PRO A 113 8.44 -9.32 -9.51
C PRO A 113 7.44 -10.12 -10.37
N LEU A 114 6.28 -9.53 -10.65
CA LEU A 114 5.24 -10.14 -11.47
C LEU A 114 5.43 -9.74 -12.94
N GLN A 115 5.37 -10.74 -13.83
CA GLN A 115 5.78 -10.59 -15.24
C GLN A 115 4.74 -9.96 -16.16
N SER A 116 3.51 -9.72 -15.68
CA SER A 116 2.34 -9.46 -16.52
C SER A 116 2.12 -7.99 -16.93
N ALA A 117 3.02 -7.06 -16.60
CA ALA A 117 2.80 -5.64 -16.93
C ALA A 117 4.07 -4.83 -17.20
N ALA A 118 3.91 -3.77 -17.99
CA ALA A 118 4.97 -2.82 -18.35
C ALA A 118 5.63 -2.14 -17.13
N LYS A 119 4.93 -2.07 -15.98
CA LYS A 119 5.35 -1.31 -14.79
C LYS A 119 5.91 -2.16 -13.65
N VAL A 120 6.23 -3.42 -13.91
CA VAL A 120 6.86 -4.34 -12.93
C VAL A 120 6.10 -4.38 -11.60
N PRO A 121 4.83 -4.85 -11.58
CA PRO A 121 4.13 -5.07 -10.33
C PRO A 121 4.91 -6.03 -9.44
N ILE A 122 4.82 -5.86 -8.13
CA ILE A 122 5.57 -6.68 -7.16
C ILE A 122 4.61 -7.32 -6.15
N MET A 123 4.93 -8.52 -5.72
CA MET A 123 4.27 -9.17 -4.59
C MET A 123 5.22 -9.15 -3.40
N ILE A 124 4.78 -8.57 -2.29
CA ILE A 124 5.52 -8.49 -1.02
C ILE A 124 4.79 -9.30 0.04
N THR A 125 5.54 -10.07 0.83
CA THR A 125 4.98 -10.84 1.94
C THR A 125 5.28 -10.12 3.25
N PHE A 126 4.23 -9.86 4.03
CA PHE A 126 4.32 -9.29 5.37
C PHE A 126 4.13 -10.36 6.42
N ASN A 127 4.80 -10.20 7.55
CA ASN A 127 4.44 -10.86 8.80
C ASN A 127 3.30 -10.08 9.42
N VAL A 128 2.16 -10.72 9.69
CA VAL A 128 1.00 -10.07 10.29
C VAL A 128 0.51 -10.82 11.52
N ALA A 129 -0.10 -10.09 12.46
CA ALA A 129 -0.84 -10.64 13.59
C ALA A 129 -2.30 -10.16 13.56
N ASP A 130 -3.21 -10.91 14.16
CA ASP A 130 -4.58 -10.45 14.37
C ASP A 130 -4.61 -9.32 15.41
N ARG A 131 -5.23 -8.19 15.06
CA ARG A 131 -5.36 -7.03 15.95
C ARG A 131 -6.00 -7.39 17.28
N ASP A 132 -7.11 -8.12 17.22
CA ASP A 132 -7.93 -8.49 18.37
C ASP A 132 -7.63 -9.92 18.86
N GLY A 133 -6.58 -10.56 18.33
CA GLY A 133 -6.18 -11.93 18.63
C GLY A 133 -4.83 -12.02 19.34
N ASP A 134 -4.21 -13.21 19.29
CA ASP A 134 -2.86 -13.42 19.82
C ASP A 134 -1.83 -12.71 18.94
N GLN A 135 -1.16 -11.71 19.52
CA GLN A 135 -0.12 -10.93 18.83
C GLN A 135 1.15 -11.74 18.55
N ASN A 136 1.29 -12.94 19.14
CA ASN A 136 2.40 -13.87 18.87
C ASN A 136 2.08 -14.85 17.73
N ASP A 137 0.81 -14.95 17.30
CA ASP A 137 0.41 -15.78 16.17
C ASP A 137 0.72 -15.05 14.84
N ILE A 138 2.01 -15.05 14.49
CA ILE A 138 2.52 -14.38 13.28
C ILE A 138 2.27 -15.24 12.05
N LYS A 139 1.50 -14.69 11.09
CA LYS A 139 1.16 -15.33 9.82
C LYS A 139 1.74 -14.54 8.64
N PRO A 140 2.22 -15.23 7.59
CA PRO A 140 2.59 -14.55 6.35
C PRO A 140 1.34 -14.12 5.58
N GLN A 141 1.32 -12.89 5.08
CA GLN A 141 0.29 -12.36 4.19
C GLN A 141 0.95 -11.71 2.97
N ALA A 142 0.67 -12.24 1.78
CA ALA A 142 1.15 -11.67 0.53
C ALA A 142 0.19 -10.57 0.05
N CYS A 143 0.77 -9.48 -0.46
CA CYS A 143 0.06 -8.38 -1.08
C CYS A 143 0.74 -7.99 -2.38
N ILE A 144 -0.06 -7.65 -3.37
CA ILE A 144 0.40 -7.23 -4.69
C ILE A 144 0.32 -5.72 -4.78
N PHE A 145 1.43 -5.10 -5.11
CA PHE A 145 1.58 -3.67 -5.33
C PHE A 145 1.66 -3.40 -6.83
N LYS A 146 0.70 -2.62 -7.34
CA LYS A 146 0.65 -2.21 -8.75
C LYS A 146 0.66 -0.68 -8.86
N VAL A 147 1.49 -0.14 -9.75
CA VAL A 147 1.49 1.29 -10.09
C VAL A 147 0.58 1.54 -11.30
N ARG A 148 -0.41 2.43 -11.18
CA ARG A 148 -1.18 2.96 -12.33
C ARG A 148 -0.50 4.21 -12.90
N LEU A 149 -0.83 4.63 -14.14
CA LEU A 149 -0.38 5.91 -14.69
C LEU A 149 -1.18 7.01 -13.98
N GLY A 150 -0.50 8.00 -13.40
CA GLY A 150 -1.08 8.94 -12.43
C GLY A 150 -0.72 8.53 -10.99
N ASP A 151 -0.58 9.49 -10.10
CA ASP A 151 0.04 9.44 -8.76
C ASP A 151 -0.68 8.54 -7.72
N THR A 152 -1.18 7.37 -8.13
CA THR A 152 -1.98 6.49 -7.27
C THR A 152 -1.53 5.05 -7.33
N SER A 153 -0.96 4.65 -6.20
CA SER A 153 -0.60 3.28 -5.80
C SER A 153 -1.87 2.45 -5.55
N VAL A 154 -1.91 1.21 -6.05
CA VAL A 154 -3.05 0.29 -5.86
C VAL A 154 -2.56 -1.00 -5.20
N PHE A 155 -3.18 -1.36 -4.07
CA PHE A 155 -2.96 -2.62 -3.36
C PHE A 155 -4.00 -3.66 -3.79
N TYR A 156 -3.57 -4.89 -4.01
CA TYR A 156 -4.41 -6.08 -4.14
C TYR A 156 -3.98 -7.14 -3.12
#